data_AF-W6SJ90-F1
#
_entry.id   AF-W6SJ90-F1
#
_cell.length_a   1.000
_cell.length_b   1.000
_cell.length_c   1.000
_cell.angle_alpha   90.00
_cell.angle_beta   90.00
_cell.angle_gamma   90.00
#
_symmetry.space_group_name_H-M   'P 1'
#
loop_
_entity.id
_entity.type
_entity.pdbx_description
1 polymer ?
#
loop_
_entity_poly.entity_id
_entity_poly.type
_entity_poly.pdbx_seq_one_letter_code
_entity_poly.pdbx_strand_id
1 'polypeptide(L)' 'MLLKSVLIDGVTKIVPITEMTFNEFLLDKYQGDEATIRSALKKDGLKPSYIDKEIDKLKKDFLRYCNEFSLKEK' A
#
# COMPACT_ATOMS: atom_id res chain seq x y z
N MET A 1 -3.71 0.18 -21.41
CA MET A 1 -2.99 0.41 -20.14
C MET A 1 -4.03 0.70 -19.07
N LEU A 2 -4.01 -0.03 -17.95
CA LEU A 2 -4.84 0.30 -16.79
C LEU A 2 -4.13 1.38 -15.96
N LEU A 3 -4.77 2.53 -15.80
CA LEU A 3 -4.26 3.68 -15.06
C LEU A 3 -5.09 3.86 -13.80
N LYS A 4 -4.47 4.19 -12.67
CA LYS A 4 -5.14 4.55 -11.43
C LYS A 4 -4.74 5.94 -10.97
N SER A 5 -5.70 6.69 -10.45
CA SER A 5 -5.46 7.95 -9.76
C SER A 5 -5.19 7.68 -8.28
N VAL A 6 -3.99 8.00 -7.81
CA VAL A 6 -3.59 7.88 -6.40
C VAL A 6 -3.31 9.28 -5.86
N LEU A 7 -3.75 9.56 -4.64
CA LEU A 7 -3.48 10.84 -3.98
C LEU A 7 -2.20 10.73 -3.15
N ILE A 8 -1.17 11.48 -3.53
CA ILE A 8 0.14 11.52 -2.85
C ILE A 8 0.43 12.96 -2.47
N ASP A 9 0.61 13.25 -1.19
CA ASP A 9 0.90 14.60 -0.66
C ASP A 9 -0.11 15.68 -1.11
N GLY A 10 -1.39 15.31 -1.22
CA GLY A 10 -2.45 16.23 -1.67
C GLY A 10 -2.52 16.43 -3.19
N VAL A 11 -1.64 15.78 -3.95
CA VAL A 11 -1.64 15.82 -5.43
C VAL A 11 -2.15 14.49 -5.97
N THR A 12 -3.14 14.55 -6.86
CA THR A 12 -3.60 13.35 -7.58
C THR A 12 -2.59 13.01 -8.67
N LYS A 13 -1.89 11.88 -8.51
CA LYS A 13 -0.98 11.33 -9.51
C LYS A 13 -1.67 10.20 -10.27
N ILE A 14 -1.49 10.19 -11.59
CA ILE A 14 -1.93 9.09 -12.43
C ILE A 14 -0.76 8.11 -12.52
N VAL A 15 -0.93 6.95 -11.89
CA VAL A 15 0.10 5.91 -11.84
C VAL A 15 -0.39 4.73 -12.69
N PRO A 16 0.44 4.23 -13.62
CA PRO A 16 0.16 2.97 -14.29
C PRO A 16 0.06 1.86 -13.24
N ILE A 17 -0.99 1.05 -13.31
CA ILE A 17 -1.13 -0.07 -12.37
C ILE A 17 0.12 -0.96 -12.41
N THR A 18 0.75 -1.10 -13.58
CA THR A 18 2.00 -1.84 -13.82
C THR A 18 3.25 -1.29 -13.15
N GLU A 19 3.22 -0.07 -12.65
CA GLU A 19 4.36 0.59 -12.01
C GLU A 19 4.04 1.02 -10.58
N MET A 20 2.89 0.60 -10.05
CA MET A 20 2.44 0.96 -8.71
C MET A 20 3.35 0.33 -7.66
N THR A 21 3.92 1.19 -6.80
CA THR A 21 4.70 0.78 -5.65
C THR A 21 3.81 0.35 -4.48
N PHE A 22 4.38 -0.36 -3.51
CA PHE A 22 3.64 -0.76 -2.31
C PHE A 22 3.03 0.44 -1.56
N ASN A 23 3.75 1.55 -1.42
CA ASN A 23 3.22 2.76 -0.77
C ASN A 23 2.08 3.38 -1.57
N GLU A 24 2.14 3.38 -2.90
CA GLU A 24 1.02 3.88 -3.74
C GLU A 24 -0.21 2.99 -3.65
N PHE A 25 -0.01 1.66 -3.57
CA PHE A 25 -1.09 0.73 -3.31
C PHE A 25 -1.73 1.00 -1.94
N LEU A 26 -0.91 1.23 -0.91
CA LEU A 26 -1.42 1.58 0.43
C LEU A 26 -2.18 2.91 0.43
N LEU A 27 -1.66 3.94 -0.24
CA LEU A 27 -2.34 5.22 -0.37
C LEU A 27 -3.67 5.10 -1.13
N ASP A 28 -3.73 4.29 -2.19
CA ASP A 28 -4.95 4.05 -2.97
C ASP A 28 -6.03 3.29 -2.18
N LYS A 29 -5.64 2.24 -1.46
CA LYS A 29 -6.58 1.32 -0.79
C LYS A 29 -6.89 1.70 0.65
N TYR A 30 -5.91 2.26 1.36
CA TYR A 30 -5.94 2.49 2.80
C TYR A 30 -5.74 3.96 3.17
N GLN A 31 -5.57 4.87 2.18
CA GLN A 31 -5.41 6.31 2.38
C GLN A 31 -4.26 6.68 3.34
N GLY A 32 -3.25 5.82 3.45
CA GLY A 32 -2.08 6.03 4.29
C GLY A 32 -0.89 5.26 3.76
N ASP A 33 0.31 5.82 3.91
CA ASP A 33 1.55 5.13 3.61
C ASP A 33 1.93 4.14 4.72
N GLU A 34 2.95 3.31 4.50
CA GLU A 34 3.39 2.32 5.50
C GLU A 34 3.70 2.99 6.85
N ALA A 35 4.32 4.19 6.85
CA ALA A 35 4.68 4.91 8.06
C ALA A 35 3.45 5.43 8.83
N THR A 36 2.44 5.95 8.13
CA THR A 36 1.16 6.38 8.73
C THR A 36 0.40 5.20 9.30
N ILE A 37 0.33 4.08 8.57
CA ILE A 37 -0.33 2.86 9.05
C ILE A 37 0.38 2.31 10.28
N ARG A 38 1.71 2.20 10.26
CA ARG A 38 2.49 1.80 11.46
C ARG A 38 2.25 2.72 12.64
N SER A 39 2.21 4.04 12.39
CA SER A 39 1.93 5.04 13.43
C SER A 39 0.52 4.93 13.99
N ALA A 40 -0.48 4.67 13.14
CA ALA A 40 -1.87 4.46 13.54
C ALA A 40 -2.01 3.19 14.38
N LEU A 41 -1.45 2.06 13.94
CA LEU A 41 -1.48 0.80 14.68
C LEU A 41 -0.75 0.90 16.03
N LYS A 42 0.35 1.66 16.08
CA LYS A 42 1.06 1.94 17.34
C LYS A 42 0.22 2.80 18.29
N LYS A 43 -0.49 3.82 17.78
CA LYS A 43 -1.41 4.65 18.58
C LYS A 43 -2.58 3.83 19.14
N ASP A 44 -3.04 2.84 18.40
CA ASP A 44 -4.10 1.91 18.81
C ASP A 44 -3.64 0.89 19.87
N GLY A 45 -2.35 0.94 20.26
CA GLY A 45 -1.80 0.12 21.34
C GLY A 45 -1.38 -1.29 20.91
N LEU A 46 -1.29 -1.57 19.59
CA LEU A 46 -0.80 -2.85 19.11
C LEU A 46 0.69 -3.03 19.46
N LYS A 47 1.05 -4.24 19.88
CA LYS A 47 2.47 -4.59 20.09
C LYS A 47 3.20 -4.57 18.75
N PRO A 48 4.50 -4.20 18.71
CA PRO A 48 5.28 -4.16 17.47
C PRO A 48 5.21 -5.45 16.64
N SER A 49 5.19 -6.62 17.28
CA SER A 49 5.08 -7.91 16.60
C SER A 49 3.76 -8.13 15.87
N TYR A 50 2.67 -7.48 16.31
CA TYR A 50 1.39 -7.49 15.58
C TYR A 50 1.37 -6.46 14.47
N ILE A 51 2.01 -5.30 14.67
CA ILE A 51 2.17 -4.29 13.61
C ILE A 51 2.90 -4.90 12.42
N ASP A 52 4.01 -5.60 12.66
CA ASP A 52 4.77 -6.25 11.59
C ASP A 52 3.95 -7.34 10.86
N LYS A 53 3.09 -8.07 11.58
CA LYS A 53 2.16 -9.04 10.96
C LYS A 53 1.11 -8.39 10.08
N GLU A 54 0.58 -7.24 10.50
CA GLU A 54 -0.39 -6.49 9.69
C GLU A 54 0.28 -5.90 8.44
N ILE A 55 1.50 -5.38 8.56
CA ILE A 55 2.28 -4.94 7.40
C ILE A 55 2.60 -6.12 6.46
N ASP A 56 2.92 -7.30 6.99
CA ASP A 56 3.15 -8.50 6.18
C ASP A 56 1.90 -8.96 5.42
N LYS A 57 0.71 -8.85 6.03
CA LYS A 57 -0.57 -9.07 5.34
C LYS A 57 -0.77 -8.07 4.20
N LEU A 58 -0.52 -6.79 4.45
CA LEU A 58 -0.65 -5.76 3.42
C LEU A 58 0.30 -6.02 2.24
N LYS A 59 1.52 -6.48 2.51
CA LYS A 59 2.46 -6.91 1.46
C LYS A 59 1.92 -8.09 0.66
N LYS A 60 1.31 -9.09 1.32
CA LYS A 60 0.65 -10.21 0.63
C LYS A 60 -0.51 -9.75 -0.25
N ASP A 61 -1.31 -8.79 0.22
CA ASP A 61 -2.39 -8.20 -0.58
C ASP A 61 -1.82 -7.47 -1.80
N PHE A 62 -0.71 -6.75 -1.64
CA PHE A 62 -0.01 -6.14 -2.77
C PHE A 62 0.53 -7.18 -3.75
N LEU A 63 1.14 -8.27 -3.27
CA LEU A 63 1.59 -9.37 -4.13
C LEU A 63 0.43 -10.02 -4.87
N ARG A 64 -0.71 -10.21 -4.21
CA ARG A 64 -1.92 -10.71 -4.85
C ARG A 64 -2.41 -9.76 -5.93
N TYR A 65 -2.45 -8.46 -5.64
CA TYR A 65 -2.78 -7.43 -6.61
C TYR A 65 -1.82 -7.48 -7.81
N CYS A 66 -0.50 -7.57 -7.58
CA CYS A 66 0.48 -7.75 -8.64
C CYS A 66 0.20 -8.99 -9.50
N ASN A 67 -0.10 -10.12 -8.88
CA ASN A 67 -0.44 -11.35 -9.61
C ASN A 67 -1.76 -11.22 -10.41
N GLU A 68 -2.81 -10.65 -9.80
CA GLU A 68 -4.12 -10.44 -10.46
C GLU A 68 -3.98 -9.56 -11.70
N PHE A 69 -3.09 -8.57 -11.67
CA PHE A 69 -2.84 -7.67 -12.80
C PHE A 69 -1.62 -8.05 -13.65
N SER A 70 -0.97 -9.20 -13.38
CA SER A 70 0.26 -9.65 -14.07
C SER A 70 1.41 -8.61 -14.04
N LEU A 71 1.56 -7.92 -12.92
CA LEU A 71 2.61 -6.93 -12.68
C LEU A 71 3.90 -7.63 -12.28
N LYS A 72 5.05 -7.15 -12.80
CA LYS A 72 6.36 -7.55 -12.28
C LYS A 72 6.58 -6.86 -10.93
N GLU A 73 6.84 -7.63 -9.87
CA GLU A 73 7.35 -7.08 -8.60
C GLU A 73 8.59 -6.23 -8.88
N LYS A 74 8.58 -4.98 -8.40
CA LYS A 74 9.70 -4.03 -8.47
C LYS A 74 10.04 -3.52 -7.08
#